data_AF-A0A922Y042-F1
#
_entry.id   AF-A0A922Y042-F1
#
_cell.length_a   1.000
_cell.length_b   1.000
_cell.length_c   1.000
_cell.angle_alpha   90.00
_cell.angle_beta   90.00
_cell.angle_gamma   90.00
#
_symmetry.space_group_name_H-M   'P 1'
#
loop_
_entity.id
_entity.type
_entity.pdbx_description
1 polymer ?
#
loop_
_entity_poly.entity_id
_entity_poly.type
_entity_poly.pdbx_seq_one_letter_code
_entity_poly.pdbx_strand_id
1 'polypeptide(L)'
;MLALAFLVDPYDSGRSPLTLKTGVSPQGPRTAAASRGRDPQFSGAIFGNSHIQLVSPEQLAQQTGIPFVSLIAPATGPRESLVLLDWFLRHRKEQAKALVVGIDVRWCTADPTLAIEKPFPFWLFESSTVRYLAGLLRFDVIEETLRRLRYLTAKQPERARPDGYWDYEAGYEVQGFHSDPVRRAQLLEPLDISGGNATGPFPAATALRDLLDRLAPGVPVVLVRPPNFVSGLPKPGTPGAGADAACRDAYARLAAERPRTALVDWRVDRPENREPDNYFDHTHYRRKIAGPLAADIAAAIIGLR
;
A
#
# COMPACT_ATOMS: atom_id res chain seq x y z
N MET A 1 27.22 -19.94 1.88
CA MET A 1 25.96 -19.39 1.32
C MET A 1 25.45 -18.18 2.09
N LEU A 2 25.16 -18.26 3.40
CA LEU A 2 24.63 -17.12 4.18
C LEU A 2 25.50 -15.86 4.09
N ALA A 3 26.82 -15.97 4.30
CA ALA A 3 27.74 -14.84 4.21
C ALA A 3 27.71 -14.17 2.83
N LEU A 4 27.65 -14.96 1.76
CA LEU A 4 27.53 -14.45 0.40
C LEU A 4 26.20 -13.69 0.21
N ALA A 5 25.08 -14.29 0.60
CA ALA A 5 23.77 -13.64 0.51
C ALA A 5 23.76 -12.32 1.29
N PHE A 6 24.29 -12.31 2.53
CA PHE A 6 24.39 -11.10 3.33
C PHE A 6 25.23 -10.00 2.65
N LEU A 7 26.39 -10.36 2.10
CA LEU A 7 27.27 -9.41 1.42
C LEU A 7 26.69 -8.90 0.09
N VAL A 8 25.98 -9.75 -0.67
CA VAL A 8 25.35 -9.39 -1.95
C VAL A 8 24.08 -8.56 -1.75
N ASP A 9 23.39 -8.75 -0.61
CA ASP A 9 22.11 -8.12 -0.26
C ASP A 9 21.08 -8.28 -1.41
N PRO A 10 20.46 -9.47 -1.52
CA PRO A 10 19.73 -9.88 -2.72
C PRO A 10 18.58 -8.96 -3.06
N TYR A 11 18.01 -8.34 -2.03
CA TYR A 11 16.85 -7.47 -2.10
C TYR A 11 17.20 -5.99 -2.04
N ASP A 12 18.50 -5.66 -2.06
CA ASP A 12 19.00 -4.30 -1.90
C ASP A 12 18.39 -3.63 -0.66
N SER A 13 18.39 -4.33 0.49
CA SER A 13 17.85 -3.88 1.77
C SER A 13 18.72 -2.83 2.48
N GLY A 14 19.93 -2.59 2.00
CA GLY A 14 20.89 -1.64 2.59
C GLY A 14 21.66 -2.22 3.78
N ARG A 15 21.60 -3.54 3.98
CA ARG A 15 22.27 -4.23 5.10
C ARG A 15 23.66 -4.74 4.77
N SER A 16 24.02 -4.79 3.49
CA SER A 16 25.38 -5.15 3.11
C SER A 16 26.37 -4.09 3.63
N PRO A 17 27.53 -4.49 4.18
CA PRO A 17 28.62 -3.56 4.48
C PRO A 17 29.34 -3.07 3.21
N LEU A 18 29.02 -3.64 2.05
CA LEU A 18 29.64 -3.27 0.78
C LEU A 18 28.89 -2.11 0.11
N THR A 19 29.63 -1.25 -0.57
CA THR A 19 29.02 -0.25 -1.47
C THR A 19 28.69 -0.92 -2.79
N LEU A 20 27.41 -1.24 -2.99
CA LEU A 20 26.92 -1.94 -4.18
C LEU A 20 26.11 -1.01 -5.09
N LYS A 21 26.02 -1.36 -6.37
CA LYS A 21 25.15 -0.67 -7.33
C LYS A 21 23.71 -0.68 -6.83
N THR A 22 23.12 0.50 -6.67
CA THR A 22 21.76 0.67 -6.14
C THR A 22 20.70 0.46 -7.20
N GLY A 23 19.47 0.19 -6.76
CA GLY A 23 18.28 0.13 -7.60
C GLY A 23 17.58 -1.22 -7.54
N VAL A 24 16.31 -1.16 -7.97
CA VAL A 24 15.35 -2.25 -7.84
C VAL A 24 15.47 -3.17 -9.05
N SER A 25 15.94 -4.40 -8.82
CA SER A 25 15.86 -5.48 -9.81
C SER A 25 14.38 -5.82 -10.09
N PRO A 26 14.04 -6.37 -11.27
CA PRO A 26 12.71 -6.93 -11.49
C PRO A 26 12.37 -8.00 -10.45
N GLN A 27 11.49 -7.65 -9.51
CA GLN A 27 11.07 -8.51 -8.41
C GLN A 27 9.65 -8.17 -7.98
N GLY A 28 8.98 -9.10 -7.27
CA GLY A 28 7.62 -8.89 -6.81
C GLY A 28 7.50 -7.72 -5.82
N PRO A 29 6.32 -7.08 -5.72
CA PRO A 29 6.14 -5.87 -4.91
C PRO A 29 6.49 -6.07 -3.43
N ARG A 30 6.23 -7.27 -2.88
CA ARG A 30 6.54 -7.63 -1.49
C ARG A 30 8.04 -7.60 -1.17
N THR A 31 8.90 -7.94 -2.11
CA THR A 31 10.36 -7.93 -1.89
C THR A 31 10.98 -6.63 -2.40
N ALA A 32 10.45 -6.04 -3.49
CA ALA A 32 10.90 -4.75 -4.06
C ALA A 32 10.83 -3.60 -3.05
N ALA A 33 9.87 -3.67 -2.12
CA ALA A 33 9.68 -2.65 -1.10
C ALA A 33 10.90 -2.47 -0.17
N ALA A 34 11.79 -3.47 -0.03
CA ALA A 34 13.00 -3.32 0.78
C ALA A 34 13.95 -2.25 0.21
N SER A 35 14.25 -2.33 -1.08
CA SER A 35 15.05 -1.34 -1.82
C SER A 35 14.33 0.01 -1.93
N ARG A 36 13.05 0.00 -2.32
CA ARG A 36 12.25 1.23 -2.50
C ARG A 36 12.07 2.02 -1.20
N GLY A 37 11.74 1.33 -0.11
CA GLY A 37 11.42 1.97 1.17
C GLY A 37 12.61 2.64 1.86
N ARG A 38 13.84 2.29 1.48
CA ARG A 38 15.07 2.91 2.00
C ARG A 38 15.67 3.96 1.08
N ASP A 39 15.11 4.14 -0.12
CA ASP A 39 15.67 5.06 -1.11
C ASP A 39 15.54 6.51 -0.59
N PRO A 40 16.64 7.27 -0.47
CA PRO A 40 16.61 8.64 0.03
C PRO A 40 15.99 9.63 -0.95
N GLN A 41 15.78 9.26 -2.23
CA GLN A 41 15.17 10.15 -3.22
C GLN A 41 13.70 10.44 -2.92
N PHE A 42 13.02 9.55 -2.19
CA PHE A 42 11.61 9.69 -1.85
C PHE A 42 11.43 10.20 -0.42
N SER A 43 10.65 11.27 -0.25
CA SER A 43 10.35 11.84 1.06
C SER A 43 8.87 11.70 1.45
N GLY A 44 8.03 11.22 0.53
CA GLY A 44 6.68 10.73 0.82
C GLY A 44 6.51 9.28 0.39
N ALA A 45 5.50 8.61 0.93
CA ALA A 45 5.20 7.22 0.56
C ALA A 45 3.69 6.91 0.57
N ILE A 46 3.29 5.97 -0.30
CA ILE A 46 1.93 5.43 -0.43
C ILE A 46 1.94 3.97 0.02
N PHE A 47 1.05 3.59 0.92
CA PHE A 47 0.93 2.25 1.50
C PHE A 47 -0.45 1.66 1.25
N GLY A 48 -0.52 0.35 1.10
CA GLY A 48 -1.77 -0.39 0.98
C GLY A 48 -1.63 -1.61 0.07
N ASN A 49 -2.73 -1.96 -0.59
CA ASN A 49 -2.82 -3.10 -1.51
C ASN A 49 -3.40 -2.67 -2.87
N SER A 50 -3.87 -3.64 -3.66
CA SER A 50 -4.41 -3.41 -5.00
C SER A 50 -5.53 -2.36 -5.03
N HIS A 51 -6.27 -2.16 -3.94
CA HIS A 51 -7.35 -1.18 -3.88
C HIS A 51 -6.86 0.28 -3.90
N ILE A 52 -5.56 0.58 -3.70
CA ILE A 52 -5.01 1.94 -3.83
C ILE A 52 -3.87 2.04 -4.87
N GLN A 53 -3.60 0.94 -5.59
CA GLN A 53 -2.44 0.79 -6.48
C GLN A 53 -2.33 1.84 -7.59
N LEU A 54 -3.45 2.35 -8.09
CA LEU A 54 -3.45 3.34 -9.19
C LEU A 54 -3.19 4.77 -8.74
N VAL A 55 -3.09 5.06 -7.44
CA VAL A 55 -2.64 6.38 -6.99
C VAL A 55 -1.18 6.58 -7.45
N SER A 56 -0.99 7.51 -8.38
CA SER A 56 0.31 7.75 -9.02
C SER A 56 1.25 8.57 -8.12
N PRO A 57 2.43 8.04 -7.76
CA PRO A 57 3.47 8.80 -7.07
C PRO A 57 3.90 10.05 -7.86
N GLU A 58 3.97 9.94 -9.18
CA GLU A 58 4.35 11.05 -10.06
C GLU A 58 3.32 12.18 -10.01
N GLN A 59 2.03 11.86 -10.07
CA GLN A 59 0.97 12.86 -10.00
C GLN A 59 0.94 13.56 -8.63
N LEU A 60 1.08 12.80 -7.54
CA LEU A 60 1.18 13.38 -6.19
C LEU A 60 2.42 14.29 -6.08
N ALA A 61 3.55 13.88 -6.65
CA ALA A 61 4.77 14.67 -6.64
C ALA A 61 4.61 15.99 -7.41
N GLN A 62 3.97 15.96 -8.58
CA GLN A 62 3.69 17.16 -9.38
C GLN A 62 2.79 18.15 -8.62
N GLN A 63 1.81 17.66 -7.87
CA GLN A 63 0.85 18.53 -7.17
C GLN A 63 1.36 19.03 -5.80
N THR A 64 2.19 18.26 -5.10
CA THR A 64 2.62 18.58 -3.72
C THR A 64 4.07 19.05 -3.61
N GLY A 65 4.88 18.83 -4.66
CA GLY A 65 6.34 19.00 -4.64
C GLY A 65 7.08 17.98 -3.77
N ILE A 66 6.42 16.88 -3.36
CA ILE A 66 6.99 15.82 -2.53
C ILE A 66 7.30 14.59 -3.40
N PRO A 67 8.55 14.15 -3.51
CA PRO A 67 8.86 12.89 -4.20
C PRO A 67 8.25 11.69 -3.46
N PHE A 68 7.31 10.99 -4.09
CA PHE A 68 6.61 9.83 -3.52
C PHE A 68 7.15 8.49 -4.04
N VAL A 69 7.14 7.48 -3.15
CA VAL A 69 7.30 6.07 -3.50
C VAL A 69 6.01 5.29 -3.20
N SER A 70 5.64 4.38 -4.09
CA SER A 70 4.59 3.39 -3.86
C SER A 70 5.18 2.14 -3.22
N LEU A 71 4.76 1.89 -1.98
CA LEU A 71 5.06 0.70 -1.19
C LEU A 71 3.79 -0.13 -1.03
N ILE A 72 3.10 -0.32 -2.16
CA ILE A 72 1.87 -1.08 -2.26
C ILE A 72 2.21 -2.54 -2.59
N ALA A 73 1.56 -3.46 -1.89
CA ALA A 73 1.68 -4.89 -2.14
C ALA A 73 0.28 -5.49 -2.34
N PRO A 74 -0.09 -5.95 -3.55
CA PRO A 74 -1.37 -6.60 -3.79
C PRO A 74 -1.61 -7.83 -2.90
N ALA A 75 -2.88 -8.09 -2.58
CA ALA A 75 -3.31 -9.17 -1.68
C ALA A 75 -2.56 -9.17 -0.34
N THR A 76 -2.53 -8.00 0.31
CA THR A 76 -2.06 -7.81 1.69
C THR A 76 -3.11 -7.05 2.50
N GLY A 77 -2.97 -7.10 3.81
CA GLY A 77 -3.84 -6.42 4.76
C GLY A 77 -3.11 -5.35 5.58
N PRO A 78 -3.70 -4.94 6.72
CA PRO A 78 -3.11 -3.95 7.61
C PRO A 78 -1.76 -4.36 8.16
N ARG A 79 -1.55 -5.65 8.48
CA ARG A 79 -0.31 -6.13 9.10
C ARG A 79 0.92 -5.87 8.23
N GLU A 80 0.85 -6.23 6.95
CA GLU A 80 1.95 -6.02 6.01
C GLU A 80 2.15 -4.53 5.71
N SER A 81 1.07 -3.77 5.57
CA SER A 81 1.12 -2.32 5.33
C SER A 81 1.82 -1.58 6.48
N LEU A 82 1.52 -1.95 7.73
CA LEU A 82 2.19 -1.41 8.93
C LEU A 82 3.69 -1.75 8.96
N VAL A 83 4.07 -2.94 8.51
CA VAL A 83 5.49 -3.35 8.42
C VAL A 83 6.24 -2.54 7.36
N LEU A 84 5.61 -2.29 6.21
CA LEU A 84 6.20 -1.44 5.16
C LEU A 84 6.31 0.03 5.59
N LEU A 85 5.30 0.54 6.31
CA LEU A 85 5.31 1.88 6.89
C LEU A 85 6.43 2.04 7.91
N ASP A 86 6.54 1.11 8.86
CA ASP A 86 7.63 1.06 9.84
C ASP A 86 9.01 0.99 9.15
N TRP A 87 9.15 0.14 8.14
CA TRP A 87 10.38 0.03 7.34
C TRP A 87 10.77 1.37 6.70
N PHE A 88 9.83 2.03 6.02
CA PHE A 88 10.09 3.32 5.37
C PHE A 88 10.55 4.37 6.38
N LEU A 89 9.84 4.50 7.51
CA LEU A 89 10.12 5.49 8.54
C LEU A 89 11.47 5.27 9.22
N ARG A 90 11.84 4.02 9.52
CA ARG A 90 13.15 3.70 10.13
C ARG A 90 14.36 4.00 9.24
N HIS A 91 14.17 4.07 7.92
CA HIS A 91 15.25 4.34 6.96
C HIS A 91 15.35 5.81 6.55
N ARG A 92 14.55 6.68 7.16
CA ARG A 92 14.60 8.11 6.90
C ARG A 92 15.77 8.77 7.65
N LYS A 93 16.59 9.55 6.93
CA LYS A 93 17.58 10.47 7.53
C LYS A 93 16.95 11.81 7.91
N GLU A 94 16.01 12.27 7.10
CA GLU A 94 15.18 13.45 7.33
C GLU A 94 13.73 13.01 7.54
N GLN A 95 12.97 13.75 8.33
CA GLN A 95 11.57 13.44 8.57
C GLN A 95 10.79 13.29 7.25
N ALA A 96 9.95 12.26 7.15
CA ALA A 96 9.06 12.09 6.01
C ALA A 96 8.16 13.33 5.84
N LYS A 97 7.93 13.75 4.60
CA LYS A 97 7.15 14.95 4.27
C LYS A 97 5.65 14.68 4.16
N ALA A 98 5.25 13.47 3.79
CA ALA A 98 3.86 13.06 3.76
C ALA A 98 3.71 11.52 3.69
N LEU A 99 2.64 10.98 4.26
CA LEU A 99 2.29 9.57 4.20
C LEU A 99 0.87 9.41 3.68
N VAL A 100 0.65 8.48 2.75
CA VAL A 100 -0.68 8.12 2.25
C VAL A 100 -0.93 6.65 2.59
N VAL A 101 -2.01 6.35 3.31
CA VAL A 101 -2.31 4.97 3.75
C VAL A 101 -3.70 4.57 3.26
N GLY A 102 -3.76 3.55 2.41
CA GLY A 102 -5.01 2.97 1.93
C GLY A 102 -5.68 2.07 2.97
N ILE A 103 -6.87 2.48 3.39
CA ILE A 103 -7.75 1.85 4.38
C ILE A 103 -8.93 1.18 3.66
N ASP A 104 -8.67 0.01 3.08
CA ASP A 104 -9.69 -0.80 2.42
C ASP A 104 -10.55 -1.59 3.43
N VAL A 105 -11.39 -2.50 2.93
CA VAL A 105 -12.24 -3.35 3.77
C VAL A 105 -11.47 -4.25 4.76
N ARG A 106 -10.23 -4.64 4.46
CA ARG A 106 -9.42 -5.52 5.34
C ARG A 106 -8.94 -4.81 6.60
N TRP A 107 -8.95 -3.49 6.61
CA TRP A 107 -8.67 -2.66 7.79
C TRP A 107 -9.86 -2.57 8.76
N CYS A 108 -11.02 -3.08 8.37
CA CYS A 108 -12.28 -3.05 9.13
C CYS A 108 -12.54 -4.36 9.90
N THR A 109 -11.51 -4.94 10.52
CA THR A 109 -11.60 -6.20 11.27
C THR A 109 -11.61 -6.00 12.78
N ALA A 110 -12.25 -6.91 13.51
CA ALA A 110 -12.13 -7.02 14.97
C ALA A 110 -10.96 -7.94 15.40
N ASP A 111 -10.40 -8.72 14.47
CA ASP A 111 -9.34 -9.69 14.75
C ASP A 111 -8.03 -8.97 15.09
N PRO A 112 -7.53 -9.06 16.33
CA PRO A 112 -6.30 -8.38 16.74
C PRO A 112 -5.04 -9.02 16.15
N THR A 113 -5.13 -10.23 15.60
CA THR A 113 -3.97 -10.90 14.99
C THR A 113 -3.61 -10.32 13.63
N LEU A 114 -4.53 -9.55 13.02
CA LEU A 114 -4.41 -8.98 11.68
C LEU A 114 -3.94 -10.05 10.68
N ALA A 115 -4.76 -11.10 10.53
CA ALA A 115 -4.45 -12.27 9.73
C ALA A 115 -4.02 -11.90 8.30
N ILE A 116 -3.08 -12.69 7.76
CA ILE A 116 -2.56 -12.51 6.40
C ILE A 116 -3.24 -13.51 5.46
N GLU A 117 -3.53 -13.07 4.23
CA GLU A 117 -4.10 -13.95 3.21
C GLU A 117 -3.03 -14.67 2.38
N LYS A 118 -1.87 -14.03 2.19
CA LYS A 118 -0.78 -14.51 1.34
C LYS A 118 0.55 -14.40 2.08
N PRO A 119 1.54 -15.26 1.76
CA PRO A 119 2.86 -15.16 2.34
C PRO A 119 3.49 -13.78 2.14
N PHE A 120 4.07 -13.23 3.20
CA PHE A 120 4.78 -11.96 3.20
C PHE A 120 6.15 -12.11 3.88
N PRO A 121 7.23 -11.56 3.31
CA PRO A 121 8.59 -11.75 3.83
C PRO A 121 8.87 -10.84 5.03
N PHE A 122 8.16 -11.02 6.15
CA PHE A 122 8.33 -10.20 7.37
C PHE A 122 9.79 -10.08 7.81
N TRP A 123 10.53 -11.18 7.73
CA TRP A 123 11.96 -11.29 8.04
C TRP A 123 12.84 -10.29 7.27
N LEU A 124 12.43 -9.87 6.07
CA LEU A 124 13.18 -8.93 5.24
C LEU A 124 13.15 -7.53 5.86
N PHE A 125 12.04 -7.16 6.48
CA PHE A 125 11.77 -5.85 7.06
C PHE A 125 12.05 -5.76 8.56
N GLU A 126 12.26 -6.90 9.23
CA GLU A 126 12.55 -7.02 10.67
C GLU A 126 13.70 -6.12 11.12
N SER A 127 13.62 -5.50 12.30
CA SER A 127 14.74 -4.69 12.83
C SER A 127 15.91 -5.54 13.32
N SER A 128 15.64 -6.78 13.76
CA SER A 128 16.64 -7.70 14.28
C SER A 128 17.51 -8.28 13.16
N THR A 129 18.82 -7.99 13.18
CA THR A 129 19.81 -8.59 12.28
C THR A 129 19.78 -10.11 12.34
N VAL A 130 19.58 -10.71 13.52
CA VAL A 130 19.50 -12.17 13.67
C VAL A 130 18.31 -12.74 12.91
N ARG A 131 17.12 -12.14 13.04
CA ARG A 131 15.92 -12.60 12.30
C ARG A 131 16.07 -12.41 10.79
N TYR A 132 16.72 -11.32 10.36
CA TYR A 132 17.06 -11.12 8.96
C TYR A 132 18.01 -12.20 8.43
N LEU A 133 19.10 -12.49 9.15
CA LEU A 133 20.08 -13.52 8.76
C LEU A 133 19.44 -14.91 8.73
N ALA A 134 18.62 -15.25 9.73
CA ALA A 134 17.83 -16.49 9.70
C ALA A 134 16.93 -16.54 8.46
N GLY A 135 16.41 -15.38 8.05
CA GLY A 135 15.57 -15.29 6.87
C GLY A 135 16.29 -15.47 5.53
N LEU A 136 17.60 -15.20 5.48
CA LEU A 136 18.45 -15.45 4.31
C LEU A 136 18.73 -16.95 4.08
N LEU A 137 18.41 -17.83 5.04
CA LEU A 137 18.59 -19.29 4.93
C LEU A 137 17.46 -19.99 4.17
N ARG A 138 16.75 -19.30 3.28
CA ARG A 138 15.66 -19.85 2.47
C ARG A 138 16.12 -20.14 1.04
N PHE A 139 15.43 -21.06 0.37
CA PHE A 139 15.80 -21.47 -1.00
C PHE A 139 15.59 -20.36 -2.03
N ASP A 140 14.51 -19.60 -1.92
CA ASP A 140 14.21 -18.44 -2.79
C ASP A 140 15.32 -17.37 -2.76
N VAL A 141 15.99 -17.21 -1.62
CA VAL A 141 17.13 -16.29 -1.45
C VAL A 141 18.31 -16.69 -2.33
N ILE A 142 18.49 -17.97 -2.66
CA ILE A 142 19.56 -18.41 -3.56
C ILE A 142 19.32 -17.84 -4.97
N GLU A 143 18.09 -17.94 -5.48
CA GLU A 143 17.72 -17.39 -6.78
C GLU A 143 17.87 -15.87 -6.82
N GLU A 144 17.39 -15.18 -5.77
CA GLU A 144 17.50 -13.73 -5.68
C GLU A 144 18.95 -13.27 -5.53
N THR A 145 19.81 -14.04 -4.85
CA THR A 145 21.25 -13.76 -4.76
C THR A 145 21.89 -13.81 -6.14
N LEU A 146 21.55 -14.82 -6.96
CA LEU A 146 22.05 -14.95 -8.32
C LEU A 146 21.52 -13.82 -9.23
N ARG A 147 20.23 -13.46 -9.12
CA ARG A 147 19.65 -12.32 -9.83
C ARG A 147 20.35 -11.01 -9.47
N ARG A 148 20.60 -10.79 -8.18
CA ARG A 148 21.32 -9.62 -7.69
C ARG A 148 22.76 -9.58 -8.20
N LEU A 149 23.49 -10.70 -8.19
CA LEU A 149 24.84 -10.76 -8.76
C LEU A 149 24.84 -10.36 -10.25
N ARG A 150 23.88 -10.85 -11.06
CA ARG A 150 23.74 -10.45 -12.46
C ARG A 150 23.45 -8.95 -12.60
N TYR A 151 22.59 -8.40 -11.76
CA TYR A 151 22.30 -6.97 -11.74
C TYR A 151 23.57 -6.13 -11.43
N LEU A 152 24.36 -6.57 -10.45
CA LEU A 152 25.58 -5.89 -10.03
C LEU A 152 26.65 -5.91 -11.13
N THR A 153 26.79 -7.02 -11.86
CA THR A 153 27.83 -7.18 -12.92
C THR A 153 27.40 -6.65 -14.29
N ALA A 154 26.11 -6.48 -14.57
CA ALA A 154 25.64 -5.96 -15.85
C ALA A 154 25.99 -4.47 -16.06
N LYS A 155 26.41 -4.11 -17.28
CA LYS A 155 26.68 -2.70 -17.64
C LYS A 155 25.39 -1.85 -17.63
N GLN A 156 24.29 -2.43 -18.13
CA GLN A 156 22.96 -1.81 -18.18
C GLN A 156 21.93 -2.84 -17.69
N PRO A 157 21.78 -3.02 -16.37
CA PRO A 157 20.81 -3.97 -15.86
C PRO A 157 19.39 -3.51 -16.15
N GLU A 158 18.49 -4.46 -16.37
CA GLU A 158 17.05 -4.21 -16.32
C GLU A 158 16.67 -3.69 -14.92
N ARG A 159 15.81 -2.67 -14.86
CA ARG A 159 15.37 -2.04 -13.61
C ARG A 159 13.86 -1.99 -13.57
N ALA A 160 13.30 -2.39 -12.44
CA ALA A 160 11.91 -2.06 -12.14
C ALA A 160 11.79 -0.55 -11.91
N ARG A 161 10.57 -0.03 -12.08
CA ARG A 161 10.28 1.38 -11.77
C ARG A 161 10.71 1.71 -10.33
N PRO A 162 11.54 2.76 -10.10
CA PRO A 162 12.02 3.12 -8.77
C PRO A 162 10.91 3.55 -7.82
N ASP A 163 9.94 4.31 -8.33
CA ASP A 163 8.77 4.80 -7.59
C ASP A 163 7.75 3.71 -7.24
N GLY A 164 7.91 2.49 -7.76
CA GLY A 164 7.02 1.36 -7.52
C GLY A 164 5.60 1.49 -8.07
N TYR A 165 5.33 2.49 -8.90
CA TYR A 165 4.03 2.59 -9.57
C TYR A 165 3.84 1.42 -10.53
N TRP A 166 2.66 0.82 -10.48
CA TRP A 166 2.25 -0.21 -11.41
C TRP A 166 0.81 0.06 -11.86
N ASP A 167 0.65 0.29 -13.16
CA ASP A 167 -0.64 0.37 -13.80
C ASP A 167 -1.12 -1.06 -14.09
N TYR A 168 -2.15 -1.49 -13.35
CA TYR A 168 -2.73 -2.82 -13.55
C TYR A 168 -3.77 -2.87 -14.67
N GLU A 169 -4.16 -1.74 -15.29
CA GLU A 169 -5.30 -1.71 -16.21
C GLU A 169 -5.11 -2.67 -17.37
N ALA A 170 -3.94 -2.66 -18.00
CA ALA A 170 -3.62 -3.57 -19.10
C ALA A 170 -3.76 -5.05 -18.68
N GLY A 171 -3.41 -5.38 -17.43
CA GLY A 171 -3.57 -6.72 -16.89
C GLY A 171 -5.04 -7.13 -16.70
N TYR A 172 -5.90 -6.20 -16.28
CA TYR A 172 -7.34 -6.44 -16.15
C TYR A 172 -8.04 -6.50 -17.53
N GLU A 173 -7.58 -5.70 -18.50
CA GLU A 173 -8.09 -5.73 -19.88
C GLU A 173 -7.84 -7.07 -20.54
N VAL A 174 -6.61 -7.62 -20.44
CA VAL A 174 -6.27 -8.95 -20.99
C VAL A 174 -7.10 -10.07 -20.33
N GLN A 175 -7.51 -9.90 -19.07
CA GLN A 175 -8.37 -10.85 -18.36
C GLN A 175 -9.87 -10.71 -18.69
N GLY A 176 -10.24 -9.78 -19.57
CA GLY A 176 -11.61 -9.61 -20.05
C GLY A 176 -12.54 -8.84 -19.11
N PHE A 177 -12.05 -8.20 -18.04
CA PHE A 177 -12.90 -7.45 -17.11
C PHE A 177 -13.63 -6.26 -17.74
N HIS A 178 -13.19 -5.81 -18.91
CA HIS A 178 -13.83 -4.74 -19.68
C HIS A 178 -14.86 -5.24 -20.70
N SER A 179 -14.64 -6.42 -21.28
CA SER A 179 -15.38 -6.87 -22.48
C SER A 179 -16.25 -8.10 -22.25
N ASP A 180 -15.99 -8.88 -21.21
CA ASP A 180 -16.75 -10.08 -20.88
C ASP A 180 -18.13 -9.70 -20.33
N PRO A 181 -19.25 -9.99 -21.04
CA PRO A 181 -20.58 -9.62 -20.59
C PRO A 181 -20.95 -10.20 -19.22
N VAL A 182 -20.42 -11.37 -18.85
CA VAL A 182 -20.69 -12.01 -17.56
C VAL A 182 -20.06 -11.19 -16.43
N ARG A 183 -18.80 -10.77 -16.59
CA ARG A 183 -18.11 -9.94 -15.59
C ARG A 183 -18.74 -8.56 -15.48
N ARG A 184 -19.14 -7.96 -16.60
CA ARG A 184 -19.84 -6.68 -16.61
C ARG A 184 -21.20 -6.76 -15.91
N ALA A 185 -21.95 -7.86 -16.10
CA ALA A 185 -23.18 -8.10 -15.36
C ALA A 185 -22.91 -8.29 -13.86
N GLN A 186 -21.89 -9.08 -13.48
CA GLN A 186 -21.52 -9.30 -12.08
C GLN A 186 -21.16 -8.02 -11.34
N LEU A 187 -20.51 -7.05 -12.01
CA LEU A 187 -20.21 -5.74 -11.42
C LEU A 187 -21.49 -5.02 -10.95
N LEU A 188 -22.61 -5.17 -11.67
CA LEU A 188 -23.87 -4.50 -11.33
C LEU A 188 -24.61 -5.18 -10.18
N GLU A 189 -24.31 -6.45 -9.90
CA GLU A 189 -24.92 -7.18 -8.81
C GLU A 189 -24.44 -6.65 -7.46
N PRO A 190 -25.34 -6.48 -6.47
CA PRO A 190 -24.95 -6.09 -5.12
C PRO A 190 -24.00 -7.13 -4.50
N LEU A 191 -22.91 -6.66 -3.90
CA LEU A 191 -22.12 -7.54 -3.03
C LEU A 191 -22.89 -7.83 -1.75
N ASP A 192 -22.85 -9.09 -1.32
CA ASP A 192 -23.27 -9.45 0.04
C ASP A 192 -22.19 -8.99 1.03
N ILE A 193 -22.43 -7.85 1.65
CA ILE A 193 -21.60 -7.28 2.72
C ILE A 193 -22.34 -7.44 4.05
N SER A 194 -22.76 -8.65 4.37
CA SER A 194 -23.40 -8.96 5.65
C SER A 194 -22.38 -9.10 6.79
N GLY A 195 -22.80 -8.74 8.02
CA GLY A 195 -22.16 -9.22 9.25
C GLY A 195 -20.75 -8.70 9.58
N GLY A 196 -20.45 -7.43 9.31
CA GLY A 196 -19.17 -6.81 9.68
C GLY A 196 -19.05 -6.39 11.16
N ASN A 197 -17.90 -5.79 11.50
CA ASN A 197 -17.59 -5.26 12.83
C ASN A 197 -18.25 -3.89 13.10
N ALA A 198 -19.48 -3.88 13.60
CA ALA A 198 -20.24 -2.65 13.87
C ALA A 198 -19.92 -1.96 15.21
N THR A 199 -19.33 -2.68 16.17
CA THR A 199 -19.10 -2.16 17.53
C THR A 199 -17.63 -1.87 17.82
N GLY A 200 -16.73 -2.23 16.91
CA GLY A 200 -15.33 -2.38 17.25
C GLY A 200 -15.08 -3.57 18.18
N PRO A 201 -13.84 -3.75 18.66
CA PRO A 201 -12.69 -2.85 18.47
C PRO A 201 -12.16 -2.84 17.04
N PHE A 202 -11.31 -1.86 16.69
CA PHE A 202 -10.60 -1.79 15.40
C PHE A 202 -9.08 -1.85 15.61
N PRO A 203 -8.49 -3.05 15.80
CA PRO A 203 -7.08 -3.19 16.17
C PRO A 203 -6.11 -2.59 15.15
N ALA A 204 -6.45 -2.62 13.86
CA ALA A 204 -5.63 -2.02 12.81
C ALA A 204 -5.53 -0.49 12.95
N ALA A 205 -6.62 0.19 13.34
CA ALA A 205 -6.61 1.63 13.59
C ALA A 205 -5.74 1.97 14.81
N THR A 206 -5.86 1.19 15.90
CA THR A 206 -5.01 1.33 17.09
C THR A 206 -3.53 1.14 16.73
N ALA A 207 -3.19 0.06 16.04
CA ALA A 207 -1.80 -0.23 15.66
C ALA A 207 -1.21 0.84 14.73
N LEU A 208 -2.01 1.40 13.82
CA LEU A 208 -1.59 2.51 12.96
C LEU A 208 -1.31 3.78 13.78
N ARG A 209 -2.21 4.15 14.70
CA ARG A 209 -2.01 5.29 15.59
C ARG A 209 -0.72 5.14 16.39
N ASP A 210 -0.53 4.00 17.04
CA ASP A 210 0.64 3.72 17.87
C ASP A 210 1.95 3.78 17.08
N LEU A 211 1.93 3.37 15.81
CA LEU A 211 3.09 3.47 14.92
C LEU A 211 3.39 4.92 14.51
N LEU A 212 2.35 5.65 14.09
CA LEU A 212 2.47 7.04 13.63
C LEU A 212 2.87 8.01 14.74
N ASP A 213 2.33 7.83 15.95
CA ASP A 213 2.66 8.64 17.12
C ASP A 213 4.13 8.45 17.52
N ARG A 214 4.65 7.24 17.36
CA ARG A 214 6.02 6.88 17.74
C ARG A 214 7.07 7.30 16.72
N LEU A 215 6.79 7.11 15.42
CA LEU A 215 7.81 7.23 14.36
C LEU A 215 7.62 8.42 13.43
N ALA A 216 6.44 9.06 13.44
CA ALA A 216 6.12 10.13 12.52
C ALA A 216 5.44 11.34 13.20
N PRO A 217 5.79 11.76 14.44
CA PRO A 217 5.10 12.87 15.10
C PRO A 217 5.19 14.14 14.25
N GLY A 218 4.03 14.70 13.86
CA GLY A 218 3.95 15.92 13.04
C GLY A 218 4.14 15.74 11.53
N VAL A 219 4.28 14.52 11.03
CA VAL A 219 4.24 14.23 9.59
C VAL A 219 2.79 14.31 9.10
N PRO A 220 2.50 15.02 7.99
CA PRO A 220 1.21 14.95 7.31
C PRO A 220 0.84 13.51 6.93
N VAL A 221 -0.33 13.05 7.38
CA VAL A 221 -0.87 11.71 7.05
C VAL A 221 -2.22 11.84 6.39
N VAL A 222 -2.39 11.23 5.22
CA VAL A 222 -3.69 11.09 4.58
C VAL A 222 -4.10 9.62 4.63
N LEU A 223 -5.15 9.34 5.40
CA LEU A 223 -5.84 8.07 5.39
C LEU A 223 -6.83 8.09 4.22
N VAL A 224 -6.80 7.08 3.37
CA VAL A 224 -7.63 7.03 2.16
C VAL A 224 -8.51 5.81 2.24
N ARG A 225 -9.84 5.98 2.23
CA ARG A 225 -10.76 4.87 1.97
C ARG A 225 -10.95 4.78 0.46
N PRO A 226 -10.35 3.79 -0.25
CA PRO A 226 -10.39 3.76 -1.69
C PRO A 226 -11.82 3.51 -2.20
N PRO A 227 -12.15 4.00 -3.41
CA PRO A 227 -13.51 3.89 -3.94
C PRO A 227 -13.89 2.45 -4.26
N ASN A 228 -15.15 2.13 -3.95
CA ASN A 228 -15.83 0.94 -4.43
C ASN A 228 -16.87 1.34 -5.47
N PHE A 229 -17.17 0.45 -6.41
CA PHE A 229 -18.32 0.62 -7.29
C PHE A 229 -19.62 0.61 -6.46
N VAL A 230 -20.64 1.34 -6.90
CA VAL A 230 -21.86 1.61 -6.10
C VAL A 230 -22.59 0.35 -5.61
N SER A 231 -22.61 -0.72 -6.39
CA SER A 231 -23.21 -2.02 -5.98
C SER A 231 -22.37 -2.76 -4.93
N GLY A 232 -21.10 -2.37 -4.76
CA GLY A 232 -20.19 -2.85 -3.73
C GLY A 232 -20.18 -1.98 -2.47
N LEU A 233 -21.10 -1.00 -2.36
CA LEU A 233 -21.33 -0.26 -1.13
C LEU A 233 -22.43 -0.94 -0.29
N PRO A 234 -22.32 -0.93 1.03
CA PRO A 234 -23.35 -1.50 1.88
C PRO A 234 -24.65 -0.69 1.78
N LYS A 235 -25.79 -1.39 1.71
CA LYS A 235 -27.10 -0.73 1.63
C LYS A 235 -27.43 0.01 2.94
N PRO A 236 -27.90 1.27 2.89
CA PRO A 236 -28.32 1.99 4.09
C PRO A 236 -29.31 1.20 4.96
N GLY A 237 -29.17 1.30 6.28
CA GLY A 237 -30.02 0.58 7.24
C GLY A 237 -29.70 -0.90 7.44
N THR A 238 -28.69 -1.45 6.74
CA THR A 238 -28.24 -2.84 6.96
C THR A 238 -27.14 -2.95 8.02
N PRO A 239 -26.94 -4.12 8.63
CA PRO A 239 -25.79 -4.37 9.51
C PRO A 239 -24.43 -4.07 8.83
N GLY A 240 -24.32 -4.35 7.53
CA GLY A 240 -23.14 -4.01 6.73
C GLY A 240 -22.86 -2.51 6.69
N ALA A 241 -23.90 -1.68 6.56
CA ALA A 241 -23.74 -0.22 6.61
C ALA A 241 -23.32 0.26 7.99
N GLY A 242 -23.86 -0.34 9.06
CA GLY A 242 -23.41 -0.08 10.43
C GLY A 242 -21.93 -0.43 10.64
N ALA A 243 -21.47 -1.58 10.12
CA ALA A 243 -20.08 -2.00 10.19
C ALA A 243 -19.12 -1.10 9.40
N ASP A 244 -19.51 -0.73 8.18
CA ASP A 244 -18.71 0.17 7.34
C ASP A 244 -18.59 1.57 7.97
N ALA A 245 -19.70 2.10 8.49
CA ALA A 245 -19.72 3.38 9.21
C ALA A 245 -18.87 3.34 10.47
N ALA A 246 -18.98 2.28 11.29
CA ALA A 246 -18.16 2.14 12.50
C ALA A 246 -16.66 2.10 12.17
N CYS A 247 -16.29 1.39 11.09
CA CYS A 247 -14.91 1.38 10.61
C CYS A 247 -14.45 2.77 10.16
N ARG A 248 -15.25 3.46 9.33
CA ARG A 248 -14.97 4.84 8.90
C ARG A 248 -14.76 5.75 10.11
N ASP A 249 -15.65 5.67 11.09
CA ASP A 249 -15.64 6.53 12.27
C ASP A 249 -14.40 6.29 13.15
N ALA A 250 -13.88 5.06 13.20
CA ALA A 250 -12.62 4.78 13.87
C ALA A 250 -11.42 5.50 13.24
N TYR A 251 -11.33 5.52 11.89
CA TYR A 251 -10.26 6.23 11.18
C TYR A 251 -10.50 7.74 11.13
N ALA A 252 -11.75 8.20 11.10
CA ALA A 252 -12.10 9.61 11.23
C ALA A 252 -11.68 10.14 12.61
N ARG A 253 -11.91 9.37 13.67
CA ARG A 253 -11.45 9.69 15.02
C ARG A 253 -9.93 9.74 15.10
N LEU A 254 -9.23 8.76 14.53
CA LEU A 254 -7.76 8.80 14.43
C LEU A 254 -7.30 10.10 13.75
N ALA A 255 -7.91 10.46 12.62
CA ALA A 255 -7.57 11.68 11.89
C ALA A 255 -7.85 12.97 12.70
N ALA A 256 -8.95 13.00 13.46
CA ALA A 256 -9.32 14.16 14.28
C ALA A 256 -8.42 14.31 15.52
N GLU A 257 -8.06 13.21 16.17
CA GLU A 257 -7.27 13.22 17.41
C GLU A 257 -5.77 13.39 17.15
N ARG A 258 -5.29 12.96 15.98
CA ARG A 258 -3.89 13.05 15.61
C ARG A 258 -3.62 14.32 14.80
N PRO A 259 -2.71 15.21 15.24
CA PRO A 259 -2.35 16.40 14.47
C PRO A 259 -1.88 16.04 13.05
N ARG A 260 -2.18 16.94 12.09
CA ARG A 260 -1.77 16.81 10.69
C ARG A 260 -2.19 15.48 10.06
N THR A 261 -3.39 15.00 10.39
CA THR A 261 -3.98 13.82 9.77
C THR A 261 -5.32 14.16 9.14
N ALA A 262 -5.58 13.65 7.94
CA ALA A 262 -6.86 13.79 7.25
C ALA A 262 -7.38 12.43 6.78
N LEU A 263 -8.70 12.32 6.67
CA LEU A 263 -9.38 11.20 6.04
C LEU A 263 -9.97 11.65 4.70
N VAL A 264 -9.51 11.04 3.61
CA VAL A 264 -10.10 11.16 2.27
C VAL A 264 -10.96 9.92 2.03
N ASP A 265 -12.28 10.10 1.99
CA ASP A 265 -13.23 9.01 1.83
C ASP A 265 -13.84 9.00 0.44
N TRP A 266 -13.39 8.06 -0.39
CA TRP A 266 -13.94 7.80 -1.71
C TRP A 266 -14.85 6.56 -1.73
N ARG A 267 -14.98 5.84 -0.61
CA ARG A 267 -15.86 4.67 -0.46
C ARG A 267 -17.27 5.11 -0.05
N VAL A 268 -17.86 5.98 -0.86
CA VAL A 268 -19.18 6.57 -0.68
C VAL A 268 -19.94 6.58 -1.99
N ASP A 269 -21.25 6.80 -1.94
CA ASP A 269 -22.03 6.99 -3.15
C ASP A 269 -21.72 8.36 -3.78
N ARG A 270 -21.12 8.34 -4.97
CA ARG A 270 -20.70 9.53 -5.72
C ARG A 270 -20.78 9.28 -7.23
N PRO A 271 -20.88 10.32 -8.08
CA PRO A 271 -21.07 10.16 -9.52
C PRO A 271 -20.05 9.23 -10.19
N GLU A 272 -18.77 9.34 -9.80
CA GLU A 272 -17.69 8.53 -10.35
C GLU A 272 -17.84 7.05 -10.01
N ASN A 273 -18.39 6.75 -8.83
CA ASN A 273 -18.59 5.39 -8.33
C ASN A 273 -19.83 4.69 -8.93
N ARG A 274 -20.68 5.45 -9.65
CA ARG A 274 -21.87 4.93 -10.34
C ARG A 274 -21.62 4.56 -11.80
N GLU A 275 -20.49 4.99 -12.37
CA GLU A 275 -20.11 4.73 -13.76
C GLU A 275 -19.41 3.37 -13.87
N PRO A 276 -20.04 2.34 -14.45
CA PRO A 276 -19.45 1.00 -14.53
C PRO A 276 -18.14 0.99 -15.31
N ASP A 277 -17.96 1.88 -16.29
CA ASP A 277 -16.73 1.94 -17.09
C ASP A 277 -15.54 2.49 -16.31
N ASN A 278 -15.75 2.98 -15.09
CA ASN A 278 -14.69 3.37 -14.18
C ASN A 278 -14.12 2.20 -13.36
N TYR A 279 -14.65 0.98 -13.51
CA TYR A 279 -14.30 -0.17 -12.66
C TYR A 279 -14.07 -1.45 -13.46
N PHE A 280 -13.16 -2.28 -12.95
CA PHE A 280 -13.00 -3.66 -13.39
C PHE A 280 -13.89 -4.60 -12.59
N ASP A 281 -13.91 -4.42 -11.28
CA ASP A 281 -14.75 -5.12 -10.32
C ASP A 281 -15.19 -4.14 -9.22
N HIS A 282 -15.87 -4.64 -8.18
CA HIS A 282 -16.42 -3.78 -7.13
C HIS A 282 -15.39 -2.96 -6.34
N THR A 283 -14.10 -3.30 -6.36
CA THR A 283 -13.06 -2.65 -5.53
C THR A 283 -11.84 -2.17 -6.31
N HIS A 284 -11.72 -2.50 -7.60
CA HIS A 284 -10.65 -2.05 -8.49
C HIS A 284 -11.16 -1.04 -9.51
N TYR A 285 -10.91 0.23 -9.22
CA TYR A 285 -11.20 1.35 -10.09
C TYR A 285 -10.14 1.53 -11.19
N ARG A 286 -10.44 2.39 -12.15
CA ARG A 286 -9.59 2.74 -13.30
C ARG A 286 -8.93 4.10 -13.13
N ARG A 287 -7.96 4.42 -13.99
CA ARG A 287 -7.23 5.70 -14.01
C ARG A 287 -8.15 6.93 -14.06
N LYS A 288 -9.33 6.79 -14.66
CA LYS A 288 -10.37 7.84 -14.70
C LYS A 288 -10.83 8.28 -13.30
N ILE A 289 -10.77 7.39 -12.31
CA ILE A 289 -10.96 7.67 -10.87
C ILE A 289 -9.64 8.02 -10.19
N ALA A 290 -8.53 7.35 -10.56
CA ALA A 290 -7.23 7.52 -9.90
C ALA A 290 -6.73 8.98 -9.93
N GLY A 291 -6.92 9.68 -11.06
CA GLY A 291 -6.52 11.07 -11.22
C GLY A 291 -7.22 12.01 -10.22
N PRO A 292 -8.56 12.06 -10.24
CA PRO A 292 -9.35 12.80 -9.24
C PRO A 292 -9.05 12.40 -7.78
N LEU A 293 -8.92 11.10 -7.48
CA LEU A 293 -8.56 10.64 -6.13
C LEU A 293 -7.18 11.18 -5.69
N ALA A 294 -6.19 11.13 -6.57
CA ALA A 294 -4.86 11.68 -6.28
C ALA A 294 -4.90 13.20 -6.06
N ALA A 295 -5.79 13.93 -6.75
CA ALA A 295 -6.00 15.36 -6.52
C ALA A 295 -6.55 15.66 -5.12
N ASP A 296 -7.55 14.90 -4.67
CA ASP A 296 -8.09 15.04 -3.31
C ASP A 296 -7.05 14.70 -2.23
N ILE A 297 -6.24 13.65 -2.47
CA ILE A 297 -5.12 13.29 -1.59
C ILE A 297 -4.09 14.42 -1.53
N ALA A 298 -3.70 14.99 -2.66
CA ALA A 298 -2.74 16.08 -2.72
C ALA A 298 -3.27 17.34 -2.03
N ALA A 299 -4.55 17.69 -2.25
CA ALA A 299 -5.19 18.82 -1.58
C ALA A 299 -5.19 18.64 -0.05
N ALA A 300 -5.50 17.42 0.43
CA ALA A 300 -5.41 17.09 1.85
C ALA A 300 -3.97 17.25 2.37
N ILE A 301 -2.95 16.73 1.67
CA ILE A 301 -1.54 16.91 2.08
C ILE A 301 -1.18 18.40 2.19
N ILE A 302 -1.58 19.22 1.22
CA ILE A 302 -1.29 20.66 1.21
C ILE A 302 -1.95 21.35 2.39
N GLY A 303 -3.22 21.03 2.71
CA GLY A 303 -3.93 21.61 3.84
C GLY A 303 -3.39 21.22 5.22
N LEU A 304 -2.59 20.15 5.32
CA LEU A 304 -1.98 19.69 6.57
C LEU A 304 -0.60 20.29 6.86
N ARG A 305 -0.02 21.03 5.91
CA ARG A 305 1.32 21.63 6.01
C ARG A 305 1.27 23.02 6.60
#